data_AF-A0A1X2ERC8-F1
#
_entry.id   AF-A0A1X2ERC8-F1
#
_cell.length_a   1.000
_cell.length_b   1.000
_cell.length_c   1.000
_cell.angle_alpha   90.00
_cell.angle_beta   90.00
_cell.angle_gamma   90.00
#
_symmetry.space_group_name_H-M   'P 1'
#
loop_
_entity.id
_entity.type
_entity.pdbx_description
1 polymer ?
#
loop_
_entity_poly.entity_id
_entity_poly.type
_entity_poly.pdbx_seq_one_letter_code
_entity_poly.pdbx_strand_id
1 'polypeptide(L)'
;MSVEDPKPNRLPEERQFKAVLIGACILGALFVLSFVLLTCIKSTLSPRDITANWFAAWGTWAGGLATAAAFVIAAFSISVASAQARFDRREAARIREDNDMAQARLLVIYKVEGPQSISSLATYRIENRSKDLFFDVSVPFVDSPDGSQAGFERRTAELVAQDTRLHEFIPNAELLTAYRDHNEHEAWFTLVTVHTHDATGITFAVEYTDAGGRRWRQHLGGQIERVLTAMAIPVREPDRFQPRQQIRRLSNVESWRLGRSFAQNVEPPQTDDDFLETIEAFNVMRWKPIERVHEIAVEHSGKGEQPAETTVAVTFSPSAPPFWADHFRDKLAESGLHYGGGRADGRSQTDSFRCTPAAAAAASDELIDAAINYANDRFEQNELAAARRALDVRRQRQ
;
A
#
# COMPACT_ATOMS: atom_id res chain seq x y z
N MET A 1 20.97 9.08 28.32
CA MET A 1 21.86 9.97 27.56
C MET A 1 20.95 10.80 26.66
N SER A 2 20.49 11.94 27.17
CA SER A 2 19.56 12.83 26.47
C SER A 2 20.33 13.53 25.35
N VAL A 3 19.95 13.23 24.11
CA VAL A 3 20.38 13.97 22.94
C VAL A 3 19.87 15.40 23.13
N GLU A 4 20.76 16.34 23.44
CA GLU A 4 20.45 17.75 23.32
C GLU A 4 20.10 18.00 21.86
N ASP A 5 18.83 18.32 21.60
CA ASP A 5 18.43 18.91 20.34
C ASP A 5 19.37 20.08 20.03
N PRO A 6 20.02 20.10 18.85
CA PRO A 6 20.84 21.24 18.48
C PRO A 6 19.93 22.46 18.43
N LYS A 7 20.15 23.42 19.35
CA LYS A 7 19.42 24.69 19.37
C LYS A 7 19.30 25.19 17.93
N PRO A 8 18.07 25.40 17.40
CA PRO A 8 17.90 25.79 16.02
C PRO A 8 18.76 27.02 15.77
N ASN A 9 19.63 26.93 14.78
CA ASN A 9 20.54 27.99 14.41
C ASN A 9 19.71 29.26 14.16
N ARG A 10 19.67 30.16 15.16
CA ARG A 10 18.94 31.43 15.06
C ARG A 10 19.31 32.13 13.77
N LEU A 11 18.29 32.48 12.98
CA LEU A 11 18.45 33.11 11.68
C LEU A 11 19.31 34.37 11.80
N PRO A 12 20.18 34.68 10.83
CA PRO A 12 21.01 35.88 10.86
C PRO A 12 20.18 37.16 11.03
N GLU A 13 18.96 37.19 10.51
CA GLU A 13 18.00 38.28 10.66
C GLU A 13 17.53 38.47 12.12
N GLU A 14 17.33 37.40 12.89
CA GLU A 14 16.98 37.49 14.32
C GLU A 14 18.12 38.08 15.15
N ARG A 15 19.36 37.77 14.81
CA ARG A 15 20.55 38.32 15.48
C ARG A 15 20.67 39.82 15.22
N GLN A 16 20.41 40.24 13.98
CA GLN A 16 20.41 41.66 13.60
C GLN A 16 19.28 42.41 14.29
N PHE A 17 18.06 41.85 14.34
CA PHE A 17 16.94 42.47 15.06
C PHE A 17 17.22 42.65 16.56
N LYS A 18 17.81 41.63 17.21
CA LYS A 18 18.21 41.72 18.62
C LYS A 18 19.26 42.82 18.84
N ALA A 19 20.24 42.93 17.95
CA ALA A 19 21.26 43.99 18.03
C ALA A 19 20.64 45.40 17.85
N VAL A 20 19.69 45.54 16.93
CA VAL A 20 18.94 46.79 16.69
C VAL A 20 18.10 47.16 17.91
N LEU A 21 17.39 46.20 18.52
CA LEU A 21 16.59 46.45 19.72
C LEU A 21 17.47 46.90 20.89
N ILE A 22 18.59 46.19 21.13
CA ILE A 22 19.56 46.56 22.16
C ILE A 22 20.14 47.95 21.88
N GLY A 23 20.51 48.24 20.62
CA GLY A 23 21.01 49.54 20.20
C GLY A 23 20.01 50.67 20.45
N ALA A 24 18.73 50.46 20.13
CA ALA A 24 17.66 51.43 20.38
C ALA A 24 17.47 51.69 21.89
N CYS A 25 17.50 50.64 22.72
CA CYS A 25 17.44 50.78 24.18
C CYS A 25 18.65 51.55 24.75
N ILE A 26 19.86 51.25 24.28
CA ILE A 26 21.09 51.95 24.70
C ILE A 26 21.02 53.42 24.30
N LEU A 27 20.62 53.72 23.05
CA LEU A 27 20.49 55.09 22.58
C LEU A 27 19.47 55.89 23.41
N GLY A 28 18.32 55.28 23.74
CA GLY A 28 17.32 55.88 24.63
C GLY A 28 17.86 56.15 26.03
N ALA A 29 18.58 55.19 26.62
CA ALA A 29 19.21 55.37 27.93
C ALA A 29 20.26 56.50 27.94
N LEU A 30 21.11 56.57 26.91
CA LEU A 30 22.11 57.62 26.75
C LEU A 30 21.47 59.01 26.56
N PHE A 31 20.36 59.09 25.82
CA PHE A 31 19.63 60.34 25.63
C PHE A 31 19.02 60.85 26.94
N VAL A 32 18.36 59.98 27.71
CA VAL A 32 17.81 60.33 29.03
C VAL A 32 18.91 60.75 29.99
N LEU A 33 20.03 60.01 30.02
CA LEU A 33 21.17 60.32 30.89
C LEU A 33 21.80 61.67 30.52
N SER A 34 21.93 61.96 29.22
CA SER A 34 22.42 63.24 28.72
C SER A 34 21.50 64.40 29.10
N PHE A 35 20.18 64.20 29.01
CA PHE A 35 19.19 65.20 29.41
C PHE A 35 19.28 65.53 30.91
N VAL A 36 19.36 64.50 31.77
CA VAL A 36 19.49 64.67 33.23
C VAL A 36 20.80 65.40 33.56
N LEU A 37 21.92 64.95 32.99
CA LEU A 37 23.24 65.52 33.28
C LEU A 37 23.35 66.98 32.83
N LEU A 38 22.88 67.30 31.61
CA LEU A 38 22.87 68.68 31.11
C LEU A 38 21.91 69.58 31.90
N THR A 39 20.78 69.05 32.36
CA THR A 39 19.84 69.80 33.19
C THR A 39 20.41 70.08 34.58
N CYS A 40 21.13 69.13 35.20
CA CYS A 40 21.86 69.34 36.45
C CYS A 40 23.02 70.35 36.31
N ILE A 41 23.78 70.27 35.22
CA ILE A 41 24.86 71.24 34.95
C ILE A 41 24.27 72.64 34.76
N LYS A 42 23.21 72.77 33.95
CA LYS A 42 22.55 74.07 33.77
C LYS A 42 21.91 74.60 35.05
N SER A 43 21.33 73.75 35.89
CA SER A 43 20.70 74.21 37.13
C SER A 43 21.72 74.77 38.12
N THR A 44 22.97 74.28 38.07
CA THR A 44 24.06 74.77 38.92
C THR A 44 24.77 76.01 38.35
N LEU A 45 25.00 76.08 37.03
CA LEU A 45 25.79 77.15 36.41
C LEU A 45 24.94 78.33 35.88
N SER A 46 23.75 78.07 35.34
CA SER A 46 22.88 79.11 34.76
C SER A 46 21.37 78.78 34.90
N PRO A 47 20.83 78.77 36.13
CA PRO A 47 19.44 78.35 36.40
C PRO A 47 18.38 79.19 35.67
N ARG A 48 18.70 80.44 35.29
CA ARG A 48 17.79 81.32 34.53
C ARG A 48 17.53 80.84 33.09
N ASP A 49 18.39 79.98 32.55
CA ASP A 49 18.26 79.44 31.18
C ASP A 49 17.37 78.20 31.10
N ILE A 50 16.94 77.64 32.24
CA ILE A 50 15.99 76.53 32.31
C ILE A 50 14.58 77.09 32.15
N THR A 51 14.18 77.26 30.89
CA THR A 51 12.87 77.78 30.51
C THR A 51 11.96 76.67 29.97
N ALA A 52 10.67 76.95 29.82
CA ALA A 52 9.74 76.02 29.15
C ALA A 52 10.23 75.60 27.75
N ASN A 53 10.93 76.49 27.03
CA ASN A 53 11.51 76.22 25.72
C ASN A 53 12.63 75.18 25.76
N TRP A 54 13.38 75.06 26.86
CA TRP A 54 14.38 74.00 27.05
C TRP A 54 13.71 72.62 27.04
N PHE A 55 12.68 72.43 27.87
CA PHE A 55 11.94 71.17 27.94
C PHE A 55 11.18 70.88 26.64
N ALA A 56 10.59 71.90 26.00
CA ALA A 56 9.92 71.74 24.71
C ALA A 56 10.88 71.29 23.60
N ALA A 57 12.08 71.87 23.52
CA ALA A 57 13.10 71.46 22.55
C ALA A 57 13.52 69.99 22.78
N TRP A 58 13.81 69.59 24.02
CA TRP A 58 14.15 68.21 24.36
C TRP A 58 12.99 67.24 24.09
N GLY A 59 11.75 67.64 24.34
CA GLY A 59 10.55 66.87 24.02
C GLY A 59 10.42 66.59 22.53
N THR A 60 10.72 67.59 21.67
CA THR A 60 10.75 67.41 20.21
C THR A 60 11.82 66.42 19.77
N TRP A 61 13.04 66.50 20.34
CA TRP A 61 14.11 65.53 20.07
C TRP A 61 13.75 64.12 20.54
N ALA A 62 13.13 64.00 21.72
CA ALA A 62 12.67 62.73 22.27
C ALA A 62 11.61 62.08 21.38
N GLY A 63 10.63 62.87 20.90
CA GLY A 63 9.61 62.41 19.97
C GLY A 63 10.20 61.96 18.62
N GLY A 64 11.17 62.71 18.09
CA GLY A 64 11.89 62.35 16.87
C GLY A 64 12.68 61.04 17.01
N LEU A 65 13.41 60.87 18.12
CA LEU A 65 14.17 59.65 18.40
C LEU A 65 13.25 58.44 18.61
N ALA A 66 12.16 58.59 19.35
CA ALA A 66 11.20 57.51 19.59
C ALA A 66 10.53 57.05 18.28
N THR A 67 10.15 58.00 17.42
CA THR A 67 9.54 57.69 16.10
C THR A 67 10.53 56.99 15.17
N ALA A 68 11.78 57.46 15.12
CA ALA A 68 12.84 56.83 14.32
C ALA A 68 13.14 55.41 14.83
N ALA A 69 13.24 55.22 16.14
CA ALA A 69 13.44 53.89 16.74
C ALA A 69 12.27 52.95 16.44
N ALA A 70 11.02 53.42 16.58
CA ALA A 70 9.84 52.64 16.27
C ALA A 70 9.80 52.21 14.79
N PHE A 71 10.17 53.11 13.86
CA PHE A 71 10.25 52.79 12.44
C PHE A 71 11.31 51.71 12.14
N VAL A 72 12.52 51.86 12.71
CA VAL A 72 13.60 50.88 12.51
C VAL A 72 13.22 49.53 13.10
N ILE A 73 12.65 49.50 14.31
CA ILE A 73 12.17 48.26 14.93
C ILE A 73 11.08 47.61 14.07
N ALA A 74 10.13 48.39 13.56
CA ALA A 74 9.07 47.89 12.69
C ALA A 74 9.63 47.31 11.38
N ALA A 75 10.53 48.02 10.71
CA ALA A 75 11.15 47.56 9.46
C ALA A 75 11.91 46.24 9.63
N PHE A 76 12.68 46.09 10.70
CA PHE A 76 13.39 44.84 10.98
C PHE A 76 12.46 43.73 11.52
N SER A 77 11.35 44.06 12.18
CA SER A 77 10.37 43.05 12.57
C SER A 77 9.72 42.39 11.35
N ILE A 78 9.44 43.17 10.30
CA ILE A 78 8.89 42.67 9.03
C ILE A 78 9.93 41.80 8.31
N SER A 79 11.20 42.20 8.32
CA SER A 79 12.25 41.40 7.68
C SER A 79 12.42 40.04 8.37
N VAL A 80 12.42 39.99 9.70
CA VAL A 80 12.45 38.74 10.48
C VAL A 80 11.23 37.88 10.20
N ALA A 81 10.01 38.44 10.25
CA ALA A 81 8.79 37.69 9.95
C ALA A 81 8.80 37.09 8.53
N SER A 82 9.33 37.84 7.55
CA SER A 82 9.46 37.37 6.17
C SER A 82 10.50 36.27 6.01
N ALA A 83 11.60 36.34 6.77
CA ALA A 83 12.65 35.31 6.77
C ALA A 83 12.14 34.02 7.41
N GLN A 84 11.41 34.13 8.54
CA GLN A 84 10.76 33.00 9.21
C GLN A 84 9.77 32.32 8.28
N ALA A 85 8.88 33.08 7.62
CA ALA A 85 7.92 32.52 6.68
C ALA A 85 8.58 31.79 5.49
N ARG A 86 9.76 32.24 5.03
CA ARG A 86 10.53 31.53 4.00
C ARG A 86 11.16 30.25 4.55
N PHE A 87 11.66 30.29 5.78
CA PHE A 87 12.21 29.13 6.47
C PHE A 87 11.13 28.06 6.68
N ASP A 88 9.99 28.44 7.25
CA ASP A 88 8.85 27.54 7.50
C ASP A 88 8.34 26.90 6.20
N ARG A 89 8.28 27.67 5.09
CA ARG A 89 7.91 27.12 3.77
C ARG A 89 8.93 26.11 3.26
N ARG A 90 10.24 26.36 3.45
CA ARG A 90 11.29 25.42 3.06
C ARG A 90 11.27 24.16 3.91
N GLU A 91 11.04 24.29 5.21
CA GLU A 91 10.93 23.16 6.12
C GLU A 91 9.68 22.33 5.82
N ALA A 92 8.53 22.96 5.63
CA ALA A 92 7.30 22.28 5.20
C ALA A 92 7.46 21.60 3.83
N ALA A 93 8.18 22.23 2.89
CA ALA A 93 8.49 21.60 1.60
C ALA A 93 9.40 20.37 1.77
N ARG A 94 10.42 20.44 2.63
CA ARG A 94 11.28 19.31 2.98
C ARG A 94 10.50 18.17 3.60
N ILE A 95 9.65 18.45 4.60
CA ILE A 95 8.83 17.41 5.27
C ILE A 95 7.90 16.74 4.27
N ARG A 96 7.28 17.51 3.36
CA ARG A 96 6.45 16.93 2.30
C ARG A 96 7.26 16.05 1.36
N GLU A 97 8.42 16.52 0.92
CA GLU A 97 9.32 15.75 0.05
C GLU A 97 9.80 14.44 0.72
N ASP A 98 10.11 14.49 2.01
CA ASP A 98 10.56 13.32 2.76
C ASP A 98 9.42 12.31 2.98
N ASN A 99 8.20 12.79 3.24
CA ASN A 99 6.99 11.96 3.29
C ASN A 99 6.66 11.35 1.92
N ASP A 100 6.81 12.14 0.86
CA ASP A 100 6.60 11.70 -0.52
C ASP A 100 7.64 10.61 -0.90
N MET A 101 8.89 10.74 -0.45
CA MET A 101 9.94 9.75 -0.62
C MET A 101 9.77 8.50 0.26
N ALA A 102 9.03 8.57 1.37
CA ALA A 102 8.87 7.44 2.28
C ALA A 102 8.24 6.23 1.60
N GLN A 103 7.27 6.46 0.71
CA GLN A 103 6.67 5.40 -0.10
C GLN A 103 7.66 4.87 -1.15
N ALA A 104 8.43 5.75 -1.79
CA ALA A 104 9.44 5.37 -2.77
C ALA A 104 10.55 4.48 -2.17
N ARG A 105 10.91 4.69 -0.89
CA ARG A 105 11.88 3.86 -0.14
C ARG A 105 11.41 2.41 0.09
N LEU A 106 10.13 2.11 -0.11
CA LEU A 106 9.57 0.76 0.09
C LEU A 106 9.73 -0.15 -1.13
N LEU A 107 10.18 0.38 -2.27
CA LEU A 107 10.67 -0.46 -3.36
C LEU A 107 12.11 -0.90 -3.04
N VAL A 108 12.35 -2.20 -3.03
CA VAL A 108 13.64 -2.80 -2.71
C VAL A 108 14.13 -3.58 -3.91
N ILE A 109 15.39 -3.34 -4.30
CA ILE A 109 16.06 -4.08 -5.36
C ILE A 109 17.16 -4.90 -4.70
N TYR A 110 17.11 -6.23 -4.86
CA TYR A 110 18.14 -7.11 -4.32
C TYR A 110 18.47 -8.23 -5.31
N LYS A 111 19.70 -8.72 -5.22
CA LYS A 111 20.16 -9.87 -6.00
C LYS A 111 19.58 -11.15 -5.40
N VAL A 112 19.03 -12.01 -6.25
CA VAL A 112 18.55 -13.33 -5.85
C VAL A 112 19.68 -14.33 -6.06
N GLU A 113 20.13 -14.94 -4.98
CA GLU A 113 21.10 -16.04 -5.01
C GLU A 113 20.43 -17.29 -4.44
N GLY A 114 20.57 -18.42 -5.14
CA GLY A 114 20.00 -19.69 -4.72
C GLY A 114 20.97 -20.84 -4.98
N PRO A 115 20.85 -21.98 -4.27
CA PRO A 115 21.73 -23.13 -4.47
C PRO A 115 21.66 -23.73 -5.89
N GLN A 116 20.63 -23.38 -6.67
CA GLN A 116 20.45 -23.77 -8.07
C GLN A 116 20.59 -22.60 -9.06
N SER A 117 20.98 -21.40 -8.61
CA SER A 117 21.10 -20.25 -9.52
C SER A 117 22.32 -20.40 -10.42
N ILE A 118 22.13 -20.21 -11.72
CA ILE A 118 23.20 -20.24 -12.71
C ILE A 118 24.11 -19.03 -12.45
N SER A 119 25.39 -19.27 -12.18
CA SER A 119 26.35 -18.20 -11.85
C SER A 119 26.56 -17.18 -12.98
N SER A 120 26.32 -17.59 -14.23
CA SER A 120 26.36 -16.72 -15.41
C SER A 120 25.07 -15.93 -15.66
N LEU A 121 24.03 -16.14 -14.86
CA LEU A 121 22.72 -15.50 -15.01
C LEU A 121 22.38 -14.70 -13.75
N ALA A 122 22.73 -13.42 -13.74
CA ALA A 122 22.41 -12.55 -12.62
C ALA A 122 20.91 -12.26 -12.61
N THR A 123 20.25 -12.61 -11.50
CA THR A 123 18.83 -12.34 -11.27
C THR A 123 18.68 -11.33 -10.14
N TYR A 124 17.98 -10.24 -10.40
CA TYR A 124 17.58 -9.25 -9.42
C TYR A 124 16.08 -9.29 -9.24
N ARG A 125 15.63 -9.16 -8.00
CA ARG A 125 14.22 -9.02 -7.66
C ARG A 125 13.94 -7.58 -7.27
N ILE A 126 12.95 -7.01 -7.93
CA ILE A 126 12.37 -5.71 -7.63
C ILE A 126 11.12 -6.00 -6.82
N GLU A 127 11.15 -5.70 -5.53
CA GLU A 127 10.09 -6.00 -4.57
C GLU A 127 9.47 -4.71 -4.04
N ASN A 128 8.15 -4.59 -4.13
CA ASN A 128 7.40 -3.55 -3.47
C ASN A 128 6.92 -4.06 -2.10
N ARG A 129 7.45 -3.45 -1.03
CA ARG A 129 7.04 -3.70 0.36
C ARG A 129 6.00 -2.71 0.87
N SER A 130 5.59 -1.75 0.04
CA SER A 130 4.44 -0.91 0.33
C SER A 130 3.16 -1.74 0.23
N LYS A 131 2.15 -1.41 1.05
CA LYS A 131 0.79 -1.94 0.88
C LYS A 131 0.06 -1.31 -0.30
N ASP A 132 0.64 -0.27 -0.90
CA ASP A 132 0.10 0.46 -2.05
C ASP A 132 0.72 -0.02 -3.37
N LEU A 133 -0.04 0.13 -4.45
CA LEU A 133 0.35 -0.29 -5.80
C LEU A 133 1.39 0.65 -6.43
N PHE A 134 2.32 0.06 -7.18
CA PHE A 134 3.16 0.75 -8.14
C PHE A 134 2.76 0.37 -9.56
N PHE A 135 2.80 1.36 -10.44
CA PHE A 135 2.40 1.26 -11.84
C PHE A 135 3.59 1.55 -12.75
N ASP A 136 3.49 1.13 -14.01
CA ASP A 136 4.48 1.41 -15.06
C ASP A 136 5.92 1.05 -14.67
N VAL A 137 6.11 -0.07 -13.95
CA VAL A 137 7.45 -0.48 -13.51
C VAL A 137 8.25 -0.90 -14.73
N SER A 138 9.32 -0.15 -15.01
CA SER A 138 10.18 -0.39 -16.16
C SER A 138 11.65 -0.26 -15.80
N VAL A 139 12.48 -1.03 -16.49
CA VAL A 139 13.94 -0.88 -16.45
C VAL A 139 14.37 -0.40 -17.83
N PRO A 140 14.67 0.90 -17.99
CA PRO A 140 14.93 1.47 -19.32
C PRO A 140 16.18 0.86 -19.96
N PHE A 141 17.17 0.51 -19.14
CA PHE A 141 18.37 -0.20 -19.58
C PHE A 141 19.02 -0.96 -18.44
N VAL A 142 19.80 -1.99 -18.79
CA VAL A 142 20.72 -2.70 -17.91
C VAL A 142 22.10 -2.66 -18.55
N ASP A 143 23.09 -2.10 -17.86
CA ASP A 143 24.48 -2.11 -18.28
C ASP A 143 25.18 -3.31 -17.61
N SER A 144 25.61 -4.28 -18.41
CA SER A 144 26.34 -5.47 -17.94
C SER A 144 27.79 -5.43 -18.42
N PRO A 145 28.78 -5.79 -17.59
CA PRO A 145 30.16 -5.96 -18.04
C PRO A 145 30.24 -7.04 -19.14
N ASP A 146 30.95 -6.75 -20.24
CA ASP A 146 31.10 -7.65 -21.39
C ASP A 146 32.45 -8.40 -21.43
N GLY A 147 33.32 -8.16 -20.44
CA GLY A 147 34.65 -8.76 -20.34
C GLY A 147 35.76 -7.99 -21.08
N SER A 148 35.46 -6.86 -21.71
CA SER A 148 36.46 -5.95 -22.27
C SER A 148 36.91 -4.87 -21.26
N GLN A 149 38.08 -4.26 -21.47
CA GLN A 149 38.68 -3.30 -20.51
C GLN A 149 37.85 -2.03 -20.23
N ALA A 150 36.85 -1.72 -21.07
CA ALA A 150 35.97 -0.56 -20.89
C ALA A 150 34.50 -0.83 -21.32
N GLY A 151 34.17 -2.05 -21.74
CA GLY A 151 32.88 -2.35 -22.37
C GLY A 151 31.82 -2.75 -21.36
N PHE A 152 30.79 -1.91 -21.31
CA PHE A 152 29.49 -2.31 -20.81
C PHE A 152 28.62 -2.60 -22.03
N GLU A 153 27.96 -3.75 -22.02
CA GLU A 153 26.87 -4.01 -22.94
C GLU A 153 25.59 -3.42 -22.34
N ARG A 154 25.06 -2.38 -22.98
CA ARG A 154 23.77 -1.80 -22.64
C ARG A 154 22.66 -2.64 -23.27
N ARG A 155 21.80 -3.22 -22.43
CA ARG A 155 20.64 -4.01 -22.84
C ARG A 155 19.36 -3.24 -22.52
N THR A 156 18.38 -3.31 -23.42
CA THR A 156 17.02 -2.79 -23.19
C THR A 156 16.03 -3.92 -23.37
N ALA A 157 14.81 -3.77 -22.85
CA ALA A 157 13.77 -4.78 -23.01
C ALA A 157 13.47 -5.09 -24.50
N GLU A 158 13.53 -4.07 -25.36
CA GLU A 158 13.35 -4.21 -26.81
C GLU A 158 14.49 -5.03 -27.45
N LEU A 159 15.74 -4.76 -27.08
CA LEU A 159 16.90 -5.48 -27.59
C LEU A 159 16.90 -6.94 -27.12
N VAL A 160 16.55 -7.21 -25.87
CA VAL A 160 16.45 -8.58 -25.33
C VAL A 160 15.36 -9.37 -26.06
N ALA A 161 14.21 -8.74 -26.36
CA ALA A 161 13.13 -9.37 -27.11
C ALA A 161 13.50 -9.63 -28.58
N GLN A 162 14.26 -8.73 -29.22
CA GLN A 162 14.71 -8.86 -30.61
C GLN A 162 15.81 -9.92 -30.78
N ASP A 163 16.79 -9.94 -29.87
CA ASP A 163 17.93 -10.85 -29.93
C ASP A 163 17.57 -12.30 -29.52
N THR A 164 16.35 -12.56 -29.04
CA THR A 164 15.90 -13.88 -28.54
C THR A 164 16.86 -14.49 -27.51
N ARG A 165 17.47 -13.65 -26.66
CA ARG A 165 18.40 -14.12 -25.63
C ARG A 165 17.66 -14.96 -24.61
N LEU A 166 17.91 -16.27 -24.64
CA LEU A 166 17.27 -17.23 -23.76
C LEU A 166 17.52 -16.87 -22.29
N HIS A 167 16.45 -16.87 -21.50
CA HIS A 167 16.45 -16.61 -20.06
C HIS A 167 16.78 -15.19 -19.61
N GLU A 168 16.98 -14.24 -20.53
CA GLU A 168 17.05 -12.82 -20.15
C GLU A 168 15.65 -12.21 -20.07
N PHE A 169 15.48 -11.30 -19.11
CA PHE A 169 14.23 -10.60 -18.88
C PHE A 169 14.50 -9.21 -18.32
N ILE A 170 13.99 -8.19 -18.99
CA ILE A 170 14.04 -6.80 -18.54
C ILE A 170 12.60 -6.27 -18.58
N PRO A 171 12.03 -5.83 -17.45
CA PRO A 171 10.64 -5.42 -17.39
C PRO A 171 10.43 -4.12 -18.17
N ASN A 172 9.38 -4.10 -19.00
CA ASN A 172 8.99 -2.94 -19.80
C ASN A 172 7.52 -2.58 -19.52
N ALA A 173 7.34 -1.59 -18.65
CA ALA A 173 6.04 -1.09 -18.21
C ALA A 173 5.13 -2.21 -17.66
N GLU A 174 5.70 -3.04 -16.80
CA GLU A 174 5.03 -4.20 -16.23
C GLU A 174 4.31 -3.84 -14.92
N LEU A 175 3.17 -4.48 -14.67
CA LEU A 175 2.58 -4.52 -13.34
C LEU A 175 3.34 -5.54 -12.49
N LEU A 176 3.64 -5.18 -11.25
CA LEU A 176 4.29 -6.12 -10.33
C LEU A 176 3.39 -7.34 -10.07
N THR A 177 3.99 -8.53 -10.15
CA THR A 177 3.31 -9.81 -9.90
C THR A 177 3.18 -10.04 -8.40
N ALA A 178 2.02 -10.47 -7.93
CA ALA A 178 1.83 -10.77 -6.51
C ALA A 178 2.64 -12.01 -6.09
N TYR A 179 3.48 -11.86 -5.06
CA TYR A 179 4.08 -12.98 -4.33
C TYR A 179 3.26 -13.24 -3.08
N ARG A 180 2.53 -14.36 -3.08
CA ARG A 180 1.71 -14.78 -1.94
C ARG A 180 2.31 -16.05 -1.36
N ASP A 181 2.90 -15.96 -0.17
CA ASP A 181 3.32 -17.14 0.60
C ASP A 181 2.43 -17.40 1.84
N HIS A 182 1.39 -16.57 2.02
CA HIS A 182 0.43 -16.60 3.14
C HIS A 182 1.00 -16.19 4.51
N ASN A 183 2.12 -15.47 4.57
CA ASN A 183 2.60 -14.76 5.77
C ASN A 183 2.37 -13.23 5.70
N GLU A 184 2.85 -12.49 6.71
CA GLU A 184 2.76 -11.02 6.78
C GLU A 184 3.64 -10.27 5.76
N HIS A 185 4.41 -10.99 4.93
CA HIS A 185 5.36 -10.49 3.94
C HIS A 185 4.85 -10.63 2.50
N GLU A 186 3.54 -10.66 2.28
CA GLU A 186 2.96 -10.55 0.94
C GLU A 186 3.47 -9.29 0.26
N ALA A 187 4.18 -9.48 -0.86
CA ALA A 187 4.85 -8.41 -1.59
C ALA A 187 4.59 -8.55 -3.09
N TRP A 188 4.62 -7.45 -3.82
CA TRP A 188 4.55 -7.49 -5.28
C TRP A 188 5.96 -7.43 -5.85
N PHE A 189 6.26 -8.21 -6.88
CA PHE A 189 7.60 -8.24 -7.47
C PHE A 189 7.62 -8.39 -8.99
N THR A 190 8.72 -7.95 -9.58
CA THR A 190 9.16 -8.36 -10.92
C THR A 190 10.64 -8.71 -10.86
N LEU A 191 11.18 -9.30 -11.93
CA LEU A 191 12.56 -9.74 -12.02
C LEU A 191 13.32 -8.93 -13.07
N VAL A 192 14.64 -8.85 -12.90
CA VAL A 192 15.57 -8.45 -13.94
C VAL A 192 16.59 -9.57 -14.05
N THR A 193 16.69 -10.19 -15.22
CA THR A 193 17.55 -11.34 -15.44
C THR A 193 18.44 -11.08 -16.64
N VAL A 194 19.75 -11.11 -16.44
CA VAL A 194 20.74 -10.79 -17.49
C VAL A 194 21.93 -11.72 -17.41
N HIS A 195 22.43 -12.20 -18.56
CA HIS A 195 23.67 -12.98 -18.61
C HIS A 195 24.87 -12.09 -18.34
N THR A 196 25.75 -12.51 -17.44
CA THR A 196 26.98 -11.77 -17.15
C THR A 196 28.08 -12.69 -16.65
N HIS A 197 29.33 -12.28 -16.86
CA HIS A 197 30.49 -12.89 -16.23
C HIS A 197 30.86 -12.22 -14.90
N ASP A 198 30.34 -11.00 -14.65
CA ASP A 198 30.56 -10.25 -13.43
C ASP A 198 29.27 -9.55 -12.97
N ALA A 199 28.59 -10.16 -12.01
CA ALA A 199 27.38 -9.60 -11.43
C ALA A 199 27.61 -8.33 -10.61
N THR A 200 28.84 -8.08 -10.12
CA THR A 200 29.13 -6.91 -9.29
C THR A 200 29.23 -5.62 -10.08
N GLY A 201 29.55 -5.71 -11.38
CA GLY A 201 29.62 -4.56 -12.28
C GLY A 201 28.30 -4.22 -12.99
N ILE A 202 27.20 -4.91 -12.71
CA ILE A 202 25.89 -4.59 -13.29
C ILE A 202 25.38 -3.27 -12.73
N THR A 203 24.84 -2.41 -13.60
CA THR A 203 24.14 -1.20 -13.18
C THR A 203 22.83 -1.04 -13.95
N PHE A 204 21.76 -0.66 -13.24
CA PHE A 204 20.48 -0.30 -13.84
C PHE A 204 19.69 0.59 -12.89
N ALA A 205 18.61 1.18 -13.40
CA ALA A 205 17.62 1.88 -12.60
C ALA A 205 16.23 1.34 -12.90
N VAL A 206 15.34 1.42 -11.93
CA VAL A 206 13.92 1.10 -12.04
C VAL A 206 13.16 2.41 -12.07
N GLU A 207 12.36 2.62 -13.10
CA GLU A 207 11.41 3.71 -13.18
C GLU A 207 10.01 3.19 -12.88
N TYR A 208 9.26 3.90 -12.04
CA TYR A 208 7.91 3.51 -11.66
C TYR A 208 7.06 4.72 -11.28
N THR A 209 5.74 4.53 -11.29
CA THR A 209 4.74 5.49 -10.84
C THR A 209 4.15 4.99 -9.51
N ASP A 210 4.18 5.84 -8.47
CA ASP A 210 3.59 5.51 -7.17
C ASP A 210 2.05 5.61 -7.15
N ALA A 211 1.42 5.20 -6.06
CA ALA A 211 -0.04 5.31 -5.90
C ALA A 211 -0.56 6.77 -5.88
N GLY A 212 0.33 7.72 -5.59
CA GLY A 212 0.07 9.16 -5.70
C GLY A 212 0.22 9.72 -7.12
N GLY A 213 0.54 8.88 -8.11
CA GLY A 213 0.73 9.26 -9.51
C GLY A 213 2.07 9.93 -9.80
N ARG A 214 3.06 9.81 -8.93
CA ARG A 214 4.39 10.44 -9.08
C ARG A 214 5.38 9.45 -9.64
N ARG A 215 6.25 9.93 -10.53
CA ARG A 215 7.31 9.10 -11.13
C ARG A 215 8.61 9.20 -10.35
N TRP A 216 9.17 8.02 -10.09
CA TRP A 216 10.43 7.83 -9.39
C TRP A 216 11.38 7.01 -10.25
N ARG A 217 12.67 7.27 -10.06
CA ARG A 217 13.77 6.47 -10.59
C ARG A 217 14.61 6.01 -9.41
N GLN A 218 14.74 4.69 -9.25
CA GLN A 218 15.55 4.10 -8.20
C GLN A 218 16.69 3.29 -8.81
N HIS A 219 17.91 3.65 -8.46
CA HIS A 219 19.11 2.99 -8.95
C HIS A 219 19.41 1.72 -8.15
N LEU A 220 20.02 0.74 -8.82
CA LEU A 220 20.68 -0.39 -8.17
C LEU A 220 21.81 0.17 -7.28
N GLY A 221 21.57 0.24 -5.96
CA GLY A 221 22.41 0.98 -5.01
C GLY A 221 21.61 1.85 -4.03
N GLY A 222 20.30 2.02 -4.25
CA GLY A 222 19.37 2.66 -3.31
C GLY A 222 19.23 4.18 -3.45
N GLN A 223 19.91 4.79 -4.43
CA GLN A 223 19.66 6.19 -4.80
C GLN A 223 18.28 6.31 -5.45
N ILE A 224 17.46 7.24 -4.95
CA ILE A 224 16.10 7.50 -5.44
C ILE A 224 16.03 8.94 -5.93
N GLU A 225 15.52 9.13 -7.14
CA GLU A 225 15.38 10.42 -7.80
C GLU A 225 13.94 10.61 -8.28
N ARG A 226 13.44 11.83 -8.19
CA ARG A 226 12.13 12.17 -8.75
C ARG A 226 12.26 12.46 -10.23
N VAL A 227 11.48 11.76 -11.05
CA VAL A 227 11.42 12.02 -12.50
C VAL A 227 10.38 13.10 -12.75
N LEU A 228 10.84 14.30 -13.07
CA LEU A 228 9.96 15.41 -13.43
C LEU A 228 9.51 15.23 -14.89
N THR A 229 8.32 14.66 -15.09
CA THR A 229 7.72 14.55 -16.42
C THR A 229 7.22 15.91 -16.89
N ALA A 230 7.85 16.46 -17.94
CA ALA A 230 7.41 17.68 -18.62
C ALA A 230 6.24 17.45 -19.61
N MET A 231 5.90 16.19 -19.89
CA MET A 231 4.82 15.80 -20.79
C MET A 231 3.70 15.11 -20.02
N ALA A 232 2.45 15.42 -20.40
CA ALA A 232 1.25 14.76 -19.89
C ALA A 232 1.38 13.25 -20.08
N ILE A 233 0.91 12.49 -19.09
CA ILE A 233 0.80 11.03 -19.15
C ILE A 233 -0.01 10.71 -20.42
N PRO A 234 0.56 10.02 -21.43
CA PRO A 234 -0.23 9.60 -22.57
C PRO A 234 -1.35 8.70 -22.08
N VAL A 235 -2.61 9.11 -22.31
CA VAL A 235 -3.78 8.29 -22.03
C VAL A 235 -3.71 7.08 -22.96
N ARG A 236 -3.46 5.91 -22.38
CA ARG A 236 -3.38 4.63 -23.07
C ARG A 236 -4.80 4.14 -23.38
N GLU A 237 -5.01 3.58 -24.57
CA GLU A 237 -6.18 2.73 -24.80
C GLU A 237 -6.05 1.46 -23.93
N PRO A 238 -7.15 0.96 -23.33
CA PRO A 238 -7.10 -0.22 -22.48
C PRO A 238 -6.43 -1.38 -23.22
N ASP A 239 -5.39 -1.97 -22.61
CA ASP A 239 -4.78 -3.19 -23.12
C ASP A 239 -5.87 -4.24 -23.38
N ARG A 240 -5.73 -4.98 -24.48
CA ARG A 240 -6.54 -6.17 -24.79
C ARG A 240 -6.54 -7.23 -23.68
N PHE A 241 -5.66 -7.08 -22.68
CA PHE A 241 -5.61 -7.83 -21.44
C PHE A 241 -5.77 -6.91 -20.22
N GLN A 242 -6.88 -6.17 -20.13
CA GLN A 242 -7.41 -5.89 -18.81
C GLN A 242 -8.01 -7.20 -18.26
N PRO A 243 -7.46 -7.82 -17.19
CA PRO A 243 -8.19 -8.87 -16.53
C PRO A 243 -9.52 -8.27 -16.06
N ARG A 244 -10.64 -8.90 -16.44
CA ARG A 244 -12.02 -8.47 -16.11
C ARG A 244 -12.35 -8.49 -14.62
N GLN A 245 -11.36 -8.57 -13.75
CA GLN A 245 -11.52 -8.46 -12.32
C GLN A 245 -10.40 -7.55 -11.82
N GLN A 246 -10.76 -6.31 -11.45
CA GLN A 246 -10.01 -5.67 -10.38
C GLN A 246 -9.96 -6.69 -9.23
N ILE A 247 -8.76 -7.18 -8.90
CA ILE A 247 -8.58 -8.07 -7.74
C ILE A 247 -8.80 -7.18 -6.51
N ARG A 248 -10.06 -6.99 -6.15
CA ARG A 248 -10.49 -6.39 -4.90
C ARG A 248 -10.31 -7.43 -3.81
N ARG A 249 -9.86 -7.01 -2.63
CA ARG A 249 -9.93 -7.85 -1.44
C ARG A 249 -11.37 -8.31 -1.26
N LEU A 250 -11.58 -9.62 -1.25
CA LEU A 250 -12.89 -10.20 -0.95
C LEU A 250 -13.28 -9.74 0.46
N SER A 251 -14.50 -9.24 0.60
CA SER A 251 -15.12 -9.05 1.92
C SER A 251 -15.31 -10.41 2.61
N ASN A 252 -15.49 -10.41 3.93
CA ASN A 252 -15.75 -11.64 4.68
C ASN A 252 -17.00 -12.36 4.15
N VAL A 253 -18.06 -11.62 3.83
CA VAL A 253 -19.29 -12.14 3.21
C VAL A 253 -19.01 -12.80 1.85
N GLU A 254 -18.24 -12.16 0.98
CA GLU A 254 -17.85 -12.75 -0.31
C GLU A 254 -17.00 -14.01 -0.13
N SER A 255 -16.15 -14.03 0.89
CA SER A 255 -15.30 -15.18 1.21
C SER A 255 -16.12 -16.37 1.72
N TRP A 256 -17.10 -16.13 2.61
CA TRP A 256 -18.03 -17.16 3.08
C TRP A 256 -18.93 -17.68 1.95
N ARG A 257 -19.36 -16.82 1.02
CA ARG A 257 -20.13 -17.25 -0.16
C ARG A 257 -19.36 -18.21 -1.07
N LEU A 258 -18.06 -18.00 -1.21
CA LEU A 258 -17.19 -18.84 -2.05
C LEU A 258 -16.80 -20.16 -1.35
N GLY A 259 -16.87 -20.20 -0.01
CA GLY A 259 -16.71 -21.41 0.80
C GLY A 259 -15.28 -21.93 0.94
N ARG A 260 -15.12 -22.91 1.84
CA ARG A 260 -13.90 -23.70 2.12
C ARG A 260 -12.59 -22.91 2.07
N SER A 261 -11.80 -23.03 0.98
CA SER A 261 -10.47 -22.42 0.85
C SER A 261 -10.50 -20.89 0.91
N PHE A 262 -11.61 -20.26 0.52
CA PHE A 262 -11.77 -18.81 0.59
C PHE A 262 -12.18 -18.35 1.99
N ALA A 263 -12.86 -19.21 2.76
CA ALA A 263 -13.33 -18.93 4.11
C ALA A 263 -12.39 -19.44 5.22
N GLN A 264 -11.33 -20.20 4.90
CA GLN A 264 -10.49 -20.94 5.86
C GLN A 264 -9.81 -20.06 6.92
N ASN A 265 -9.48 -18.82 6.57
CA ASN A 265 -8.84 -17.84 7.46
C ASN A 265 -9.78 -16.69 7.86
N VAL A 266 -11.07 -16.81 7.59
CA VAL A 266 -12.08 -15.82 7.96
C VAL A 266 -12.79 -16.36 9.20
N GLU A 267 -12.97 -15.51 10.22
CA GLU A 267 -13.81 -15.88 11.37
C GLU A 267 -15.18 -16.36 10.88
N PRO A 268 -15.78 -17.38 11.50
CA PRO A 268 -17.11 -17.82 11.13
C PRO A 268 -18.14 -16.69 11.34
N PRO A 269 -19.25 -16.67 10.56
CA PRO A 269 -20.31 -15.68 10.74
C PRO A 269 -20.81 -15.69 12.20
N GLN A 270 -20.86 -14.52 12.84
CA GLN A 270 -21.22 -14.41 14.26
C GLN A 270 -22.65 -13.91 14.47
N THR A 271 -23.23 -13.23 13.49
CA THR A 271 -24.57 -12.62 13.60
C THR A 271 -25.57 -13.22 12.62
N ASP A 272 -26.86 -13.21 13.00
CA ASP A 272 -27.96 -13.64 12.12
C ASP A 272 -27.98 -12.84 10.80
N ASP A 273 -27.56 -11.56 10.82
CA ASP A 273 -27.44 -10.70 9.63
C ASP A 273 -26.31 -11.15 8.70
N ASP A 274 -25.17 -11.62 9.23
CA ASP A 274 -24.07 -12.18 8.41
C ASP A 274 -24.52 -13.42 7.63
N PHE A 275 -25.32 -14.29 8.27
CA PHE A 275 -25.91 -15.46 7.62
C PHE A 275 -26.90 -15.05 6.52
N LEU A 276 -27.74 -14.04 6.77
CA LEU A 276 -28.68 -13.52 5.77
C LEU A 276 -27.95 -12.89 4.58
N GLU A 277 -26.88 -12.15 4.81
CA GLU A 277 -26.08 -11.55 3.75
C GLU A 277 -25.29 -12.59 2.95
N THR A 278 -24.82 -13.66 3.58
CA THR A 278 -24.11 -14.73 2.90
C THR A 278 -25.05 -15.61 2.07
N ILE A 279 -26.18 -16.04 2.64
CA ILE A 279 -27.15 -16.91 1.94
C ILE A 279 -27.99 -16.14 0.92
N GLU A 280 -28.19 -14.83 1.14
CA GLU A 280 -29.10 -13.94 0.40
C GLU A 280 -30.59 -14.16 0.70
N ALA A 281 -31.32 -13.06 0.93
CA ALA A 281 -32.75 -13.07 1.25
C ALA A 281 -33.59 -13.84 0.23
N PHE A 282 -33.23 -13.79 -1.06
CA PHE A 282 -33.92 -14.52 -2.11
C PHE A 282 -33.85 -16.05 -1.92
N ASN A 283 -32.66 -16.57 -1.60
CA ASN A 283 -32.44 -17.99 -1.39
C ASN A 283 -33.09 -18.45 -0.07
N VAL A 284 -33.07 -17.62 0.98
CA VAL A 284 -33.79 -17.90 2.24
C VAL A 284 -35.29 -18.05 2.00
N MET A 285 -35.90 -17.17 1.20
CA MET A 285 -37.33 -17.21 0.89
C MET A 285 -37.74 -18.37 -0.03
N ARG A 286 -36.84 -18.78 -0.93
CA ARG A 286 -37.11 -19.81 -1.95
C ARG A 286 -36.42 -21.14 -1.66
N TRP A 287 -35.90 -21.32 -0.45
CA TRP A 287 -35.21 -22.53 -0.04
C TRP A 287 -36.08 -23.76 -0.32
N LYS A 288 -35.44 -24.78 -0.91
CA LYS A 288 -35.98 -26.12 -1.08
C LYS A 288 -34.88 -27.11 -0.68
N PRO A 289 -35.22 -28.19 0.03
CA PRO A 289 -34.28 -29.27 0.30
C PRO A 289 -33.62 -29.76 -0.98
N ILE A 290 -32.33 -30.05 -0.89
CA ILE A 290 -31.55 -30.57 -2.01
C ILE A 290 -31.79 -32.07 -2.12
N GLU A 291 -31.98 -32.54 -3.35
CA GLU A 291 -32.20 -33.94 -3.68
C GLU A 291 -31.23 -34.36 -4.79
N ARG A 292 -30.81 -35.63 -4.76
CA ARG A 292 -30.02 -36.23 -5.85
C ARG A 292 -30.91 -36.41 -7.09
N VAL A 293 -30.41 -36.04 -8.27
CA VAL A 293 -31.21 -36.04 -9.51
C VAL A 293 -30.74 -37.10 -10.52
N HIS A 294 -29.49 -37.57 -10.40
CA HIS A 294 -28.91 -38.58 -11.30
C HIS A 294 -28.31 -39.75 -10.50
N GLU A 295 -28.11 -40.87 -11.20
CA GLU A 295 -27.33 -41.99 -10.68
C GLU A 295 -25.88 -41.57 -10.37
N ILE A 296 -25.27 -42.24 -9.40
CA ILE A 296 -23.89 -42.00 -9.01
C ILE A 296 -22.97 -42.51 -10.13
N ALA A 297 -22.16 -41.62 -10.69
CA ALA A 297 -21.18 -42.01 -11.71
C ALA A 297 -19.84 -42.34 -11.05
N VAL A 298 -19.29 -43.53 -11.32
CA VAL A 298 -17.97 -43.96 -10.84
C VAL A 298 -17.02 -44.06 -12.02
N GLU A 299 -16.00 -43.20 -12.03
CA GLU A 299 -14.97 -43.16 -13.06
C GLU A 299 -13.64 -43.64 -12.49
N HIS A 300 -12.96 -44.50 -13.25
CA HIS A 300 -11.61 -44.96 -12.92
C HIS A 300 -10.64 -44.31 -13.91
N SER A 301 -9.87 -43.32 -13.44
CA SER A 301 -8.86 -42.70 -14.31
C SER A 301 -7.58 -43.54 -14.28
N GLY A 302 -7.22 -44.11 -15.44
CA GLY A 302 -6.00 -44.89 -15.61
C GLY A 302 -5.42 -44.65 -16.99
N LYS A 303 -4.49 -43.69 -17.09
CA LYS A 303 -3.54 -43.59 -18.21
C LYS A 303 -2.13 -43.41 -17.64
N GLY A 304 -1.35 -44.49 -17.64
CA GLY A 304 0.07 -44.49 -17.27
C GLY A 304 0.41 -45.06 -15.89
N GLU A 305 1.69 -44.97 -15.52
CA GLU A 305 2.32 -45.56 -14.30
C GLU A 305 1.86 -44.97 -12.95
N GLN A 306 0.86 -44.08 -12.93
CA GLN A 306 0.30 -43.57 -11.67
C GLN A 306 -0.83 -44.49 -11.16
N PRO A 307 -0.96 -44.66 -9.83
CA PRO A 307 -2.05 -45.46 -9.25
C PRO A 307 -3.40 -44.88 -9.69
N ALA A 308 -4.28 -45.74 -10.20
CA ALA A 308 -5.57 -45.35 -10.74
C ALA A 308 -6.41 -44.59 -9.69
N GLU A 309 -6.66 -43.31 -9.92
CA GLU A 309 -7.48 -42.48 -9.05
C GLU A 309 -8.95 -42.75 -9.37
N THR A 310 -9.70 -43.26 -8.39
CA THR A 310 -11.14 -43.55 -8.53
C THR A 310 -11.94 -42.34 -8.08
N THR A 311 -12.85 -41.88 -8.94
CA THR A 311 -13.67 -40.70 -8.70
C THR A 311 -15.15 -41.08 -8.71
N VAL A 312 -15.86 -40.62 -7.69
CA VAL A 312 -17.32 -40.75 -7.56
C VAL A 312 -17.93 -39.38 -7.81
N ALA A 313 -18.83 -39.24 -8.77
CA ALA A 313 -19.53 -38.00 -9.07
C ALA A 313 -20.99 -38.09 -8.64
N VAL A 314 -21.43 -37.10 -7.86
CA VAL A 314 -22.79 -36.98 -7.33
C VAL A 314 -23.43 -35.71 -7.89
N THR A 315 -24.61 -35.84 -8.49
CA THR A 315 -25.35 -34.70 -9.03
C THR A 315 -26.65 -34.46 -8.28
N PHE A 316 -26.86 -33.24 -7.79
CA PHE A 316 -28.01 -32.85 -6.98
C PHE A 316 -28.61 -31.51 -7.44
N SER A 317 -29.87 -31.28 -7.06
CA SER A 317 -30.63 -30.06 -7.35
C SER A 317 -31.54 -29.69 -6.15
N PRO A 318 -31.72 -28.38 -5.86
CA PRO A 318 -31.07 -27.23 -6.48
C PRO A 318 -29.56 -27.17 -6.23
N SER A 319 -28.86 -26.24 -6.91
CA SER A 319 -27.47 -25.93 -6.61
C SER A 319 -27.31 -25.59 -5.12
N ALA A 320 -26.23 -26.07 -4.51
CA ALA A 320 -26.02 -25.89 -3.08
C ALA A 320 -25.81 -24.41 -2.72
N PRO A 321 -26.48 -23.89 -1.67
CA PRO A 321 -26.12 -22.60 -1.10
C PRO A 321 -24.81 -22.71 -0.30
N PRO A 322 -24.21 -21.56 0.09
CA PRO A 322 -23.08 -21.54 1.02
C PRO A 322 -23.39 -22.34 2.30
N PHE A 323 -22.35 -22.90 2.93
CA PHE A 323 -22.41 -23.77 4.12
C PHE A 323 -22.99 -25.18 3.92
N TRP A 324 -24.08 -25.33 3.15
CA TRP A 324 -24.68 -26.66 2.88
C TRP A 324 -23.66 -27.61 2.25
N ALA A 325 -22.91 -27.12 1.27
CA ALA A 325 -21.90 -27.92 0.57
C ALA A 325 -20.79 -28.42 1.50
N ASP A 326 -20.46 -27.65 2.54
CA ASP A 326 -19.43 -28.05 3.52
C ASP A 326 -19.96 -29.19 4.40
N HIS A 327 -21.19 -29.08 4.93
CA HIS A 327 -21.84 -30.16 5.68
C HIS A 327 -21.93 -31.47 4.89
N PHE A 328 -22.30 -31.39 3.62
CA PHE A 328 -22.38 -32.54 2.72
C PHE A 328 -21.01 -33.19 2.48
N ARG A 329 -20.00 -32.38 2.13
CA ARG A 329 -18.65 -32.86 1.82
C ARG A 329 -17.94 -33.43 3.04
N ASP A 330 -18.10 -32.81 4.20
CA ASP A 330 -17.52 -33.32 5.45
C ASP A 330 -18.16 -34.65 5.85
N LYS A 331 -19.48 -34.78 5.65
CA LYS A 331 -20.17 -36.04 5.93
C LYS A 331 -19.72 -37.18 5.03
N LEU A 332 -19.47 -36.89 3.75
CA LEU A 332 -18.94 -37.88 2.81
C LEU A 332 -17.46 -38.21 3.08
N ALA A 333 -16.68 -37.25 3.57
CA ALA A 333 -15.28 -37.47 3.95
C ALA A 333 -15.14 -38.51 5.08
N GLU A 334 -16.12 -38.61 6.00
CA GLU A 334 -16.16 -39.67 7.02
C GLU A 334 -16.19 -41.10 6.41
N SER A 335 -16.69 -41.21 5.17
CA SER A 335 -16.77 -42.48 4.42
C SER A 335 -15.61 -42.65 3.44
N GLY A 336 -14.58 -41.80 3.51
CA GLY A 336 -13.39 -41.85 2.64
C GLY A 336 -13.58 -41.21 1.26
N LEU A 337 -14.65 -40.44 1.05
CA LEU A 337 -14.89 -39.68 -0.17
C LEU A 337 -14.41 -38.23 0.00
N HIS A 338 -13.28 -37.89 -0.59
CA HIS A 338 -12.68 -36.56 -0.45
C HIS A 338 -13.01 -35.67 -1.65
N TYR A 339 -13.56 -34.49 -1.41
CA TYR A 339 -13.93 -33.56 -2.47
C TYR A 339 -12.74 -33.24 -3.40
N GLY A 340 -12.93 -33.52 -4.69
CA GLY A 340 -11.95 -33.33 -5.77
C GLY A 340 -12.27 -32.16 -6.72
N GLY A 341 -13.48 -31.63 -6.66
CA GLY A 341 -13.93 -30.53 -7.51
C GLY A 341 -15.41 -30.67 -7.84
N GLY A 342 -15.98 -29.68 -8.52
CA GLY A 342 -17.39 -29.71 -8.87
C GLY A 342 -17.72 -28.70 -9.96
N ARG A 343 -18.86 -28.90 -10.61
CA ARG A 343 -19.38 -28.03 -11.65
C ARG A 343 -20.86 -27.76 -11.40
N ALA A 344 -21.23 -26.49 -11.44
CA ALA A 344 -22.63 -26.05 -11.40
C ALA A 344 -23.05 -25.54 -12.78
N ASP A 345 -24.29 -25.84 -13.19
CA ASP A 345 -24.90 -25.34 -14.42
C ASP A 345 -25.98 -24.27 -14.16
N GLY A 346 -26.10 -23.84 -12.90
CA GLY A 346 -27.08 -22.86 -12.43
C GLY A 346 -28.42 -23.46 -11.98
N ARG A 347 -28.69 -24.76 -12.24
CA ARG A 347 -29.89 -25.47 -11.76
C ARG A 347 -29.56 -26.70 -10.94
N SER A 348 -28.47 -27.37 -11.30
CA SER A 348 -27.92 -28.55 -10.65
C SER A 348 -26.42 -28.37 -10.44
N GLN A 349 -25.89 -29.16 -9.53
CA GLN A 349 -24.48 -29.17 -9.22
C GLN A 349 -24.00 -30.63 -9.17
N THR A 350 -22.88 -30.87 -9.84
CA THR A 350 -22.17 -32.15 -9.80
C THR A 350 -20.88 -31.97 -9.02
N ASP A 351 -20.77 -32.65 -7.88
CA ASP A 351 -19.56 -32.69 -7.07
C ASP A 351 -18.85 -34.03 -7.31
N SER A 352 -17.54 -33.96 -7.56
CA SER A 352 -16.65 -35.09 -7.78
C SER A 352 -15.79 -35.35 -6.55
N PHE A 353 -15.73 -36.61 -6.12
CA PHE A 353 -15.04 -37.06 -4.92
C PHE A 353 -13.99 -38.09 -5.28
N ARG A 354 -12.76 -37.85 -4.85
CA ARG A 354 -11.65 -38.77 -4.95
C ARG A 354 -11.71 -39.77 -3.81
N CYS A 355 -11.53 -41.05 -4.13
CA CYS A 355 -11.64 -42.11 -3.15
C CYS A 355 -10.81 -43.33 -3.57
N THR A 356 -10.64 -44.27 -2.64
CA THR A 356 -10.06 -45.59 -2.96
C THR A 356 -11.10 -46.46 -3.65
N PRO A 357 -10.70 -47.50 -4.41
CA PRO A 357 -11.65 -48.43 -5.01
C PRO A 357 -12.60 -49.09 -4.00
N ALA A 358 -12.13 -49.34 -2.77
CA ALA A 358 -12.95 -49.88 -1.70
C ALA A 358 -14.02 -48.88 -1.21
N ALA A 359 -13.66 -47.60 -1.09
CA ALA A 359 -14.60 -46.54 -0.73
C ALA A 359 -15.59 -46.25 -1.86
N ALA A 360 -15.17 -46.33 -3.13
CA ALA A 360 -16.05 -46.22 -4.29
C ALA A 360 -17.12 -47.33 -4.30
N ALA A 361 -16.74 -48.57 -3.99
CA ALA A 361 -17.68 -49.69 -3.89
C ALA A 361 -18.67 -49.55 -2.72
N ALA A 362 -18.30 -48.80 -1.67
CA ALA A 362 -19.16 -48.50 -0.53
C ALA A 362 -20.06 -47.27 -0.73
N ALA A 363 -19.82 -46.46 -1.77
CA ALA A 363 -20.59 -45.27 -2.10
C ALA A 363 -21.94 -45.63 -2.74
N SER A 364 -22.84 -46.16 -1.91
CA SER A 364 -24.22 -46.50 -2.29
C SER A 364 -25.12 -45.27 -2.36
N ASP A 365 -26.20 -45.39 -3.13
CA ASP A 365 -27.29 -44.41 -3.18
C ASP A 365 -27.80 -44.04 -1.77
N GLU A 366 -27.98 -45.02 -0.89
CA GLU A 366 -28.42 -44.80 0.50
C GLU A 366 -27.45 -43.94 1.31
N LEU A 367 -26.14 -44.14 1.14
CA LEU A 367 -25.12 -43.36 1.84
C LEU A 367 -25.11 -41.90 1.36
N ILE A 368 -25.19 -41.69 0.05
CA ILE A 368 -25.21 -40.35 -0.54
C ILE A 368 -26.49 -39.61 -0.16
N ASP A 369 -27.65 -40.27 -0.26
CA ASP A 369 -28.95 -39.68 0.09
C ASP A 369 -29.01 -39.37 1.60
N ALA A 370 -28.43 -40.22 2.46
CA ALA A 370 -28.29 -39.93 3.88
C ALA A 370 -27.39 -38.71 4.15
N ALA A 371 -26.29 -38.54 3.41
CA ALA A 371 -25.41 -37.38 3.54
C ALA A 371 -26.09 -36.08 3.07
N ILE A 372 -26.88 -36.15 1.98
CA ILE A 372 -27.71 -35.03 1.51
C ILE A 372 -28.74 -34.64 2.57
N ASN A 373 -29.45 -35.61 3.15
CA ASN A 373 -30.43 -35.36 4.21
C ASN A 373 -29.76 -34.75 5.45
N TYR A 374 -28.60 -35.27 5.86
CA TYR A 374 -27.83 -34.70 6.95
C TYR A 374 -27.45 -33.23 6.68
N ALA A 375 -27.00 -32.91 5.46
CA ALA A 375 -26.64 -31.54 5.09
C ALA A 375 -27.87 -30.61 5.05
N ASN A 376 -29.01 -31.09 4.54
CA ASN A 376 -30.28 -30.37 4.59
C ASN A 376 -30.66 -30.05 6.05
N ASP A 377 -30.65 -31.06 6.93
CA ASP A 377 -31.03 -30.90 8.34
C ASP A 377 -30.12 -29.90 9.06
N ARG A 378 -28.80 -30.00 8.88
CA ARG A 378 -27.83 -29.08 9.50
C ARG A 378 -28.02 -27.65 9.01
N PHE A 379 -28.14 -27.48 7.70
CA PHE A 379 -28.34 -26.17 7.08
C PHE A 379 -29.64 -25.50 7.54
N GLU A 380 -30.73 -26.28 7.61
CA GLU A 380 -32.03 -25.77 8.02
C GLU A 380 -32.06 -25.37 9.50
N GLN A 381 -31.46 -26.18 10.38
CA GLN A 381 -31.47 -25.97 11.82
C GLN A 381 -30.61 -24.78 12.25
N ASN A 382 -29.50 -24.53 11.56
CA ASN A 382 -28.51 -23.54 11.99
C ASN A 382 -28.56 -22.28 11.11
N GLU A 383 -28.02 -22.34 9.91
CA GLU A 383 -27.73 -21.16 9.08
C GLU A 383 -29.00 -20.57 8.46
N LEU A 384 -29.91 -21.41 7.96
CA LEU A 384 -31.19 -20.95 7.41
C LEU A 384 -32.10 -20.39 8.50
N ALA A 385 -32.13 -21.00 9.69
CA ALA A 385 -32.91 -20.51 10.82
C ALA A 385 -32.40 -19.12 11.27
N ALA A 386 -31.08 -18.92 11.35
CA ALA A 386 -30.47 -17.63 11.63
C ALA A 386 -30.82 -16.57 10.58
N ALA A 387 -30.65 -16.90 9.29
CA ALA A 387 -30.96 -15.99 8.21
C ALA A 387 -32.46 -15.62 8.15
N ARG A 388 -33.38 -16.55 8.47
CA ARG A 388 -34.82 -16.28 8.58
C ARG A 388 -35.14 -15.30 9.69
N ARG A 389 -34.54 -15.46 10.89
CA ARG A 389 -34.71 -14.51 12.01
C ARG A 389 -34.28 -13.11 11.61
N ALA A 390 -33.11 -12.95 10.99
CA ALA A 390 -32.66 -11.65 10.49
C ALA A 390 -33.60 -11.06 9.44
N LEU A 391 -34.11 -11.88 8.52
CA LEU A 391 -35.03 -11.42 7.48
C LEU A 391 -36.34 -10.89 8.05
N ASP A 392 -36.89 -11.57 9.07
CA ASP A 392 -38.11 -11.15 9.75
C ASP A 392 -37.91 -9.85 10.54
N VAL A 393 -36.76 -9.68 11.20
CA VAL A 393 -36.39 -8.42 11.88
C VAL A 393 -36.29 -7.28 10.87
N ARG A 394 -35.69 -7.48 9.69
CA ARG A 394 -35.62 -6.46 8.63
C ARG A 394 -37.00 -6.08 8.11
N ARG A 395 -37.91 -7.04 7.96
CA ARG A 395 -39.30 -6.80 7.53
C ARG A 395 -40.13 -6.02 8.55
N GLN A 396 -39.87 -6.18 9.84
CA GLN A 396 -40.58 -5.46 10.90
C GLN A 396 -40.09 -4.01 11.08
N ARG A 397 -38.90 -3.68 10.56
CA ARG A 397 -38.32 -2.32 10.62
C ARG A 397 -38.67 -1.44 9.42
N GLN A 398 -39.22 -2.02 8.36
CA GLN A 398 -39.78 -1.32 7.20
C GLN A 398 -41.28 -1.13 7.40
#